data_AF-A0AAP7ZHK0-F1
#
_entry.id   AF-A0AAP7ZHK0-F1
#
_cell.length_a   1.000
_cell.length_b   1.000
_cell.length_c   1.000
_cell.angle_alpha   90.00
_cell.angle_beta   90.00
_cell.angle_gamma   90.00
#
_symmetry.space_group_name_H-M   'P 1'
#
loop_
_entity.id
_entity.type
_entity.pdbx_description
1 polymer ?
#
loop_
_entity_poly.entity_id
_entity_poly.type
_entity_poly.pdbx_seq_one_letter_code
_entity_poly.pdbx_strand_id
1 'polypeptide(L)'
;MMPVRPMHCPKTLTPRHTRRPRAALAASVAMAAMLAAGCATVTPGPFQITVHDTDDSVLEQFQFQAGSQASLESAMIGMCRVYPDATVVAEQLQTHEQLRERCKRSLASMLSAS
;
A
#
# COMPACT_ATOMS: atom_id res chain seq x y z
N MET A 1 -25.99 12.45 -0.13
CA MET A 1 -25.08 11.51 0.55
C MET A 1 -25.24 10.15 -0.10
N MET A 2 -24.22 9.65 -0.79
CA MET A 2 -24.24 8.36 -1.49
C MET A 2 -23.52 7.31 -0.61
N PRO A 3 -24.07 6.10 -0.41
CA PRO A 3 -23.40 5.07 0.37
C PRO A 3 -22.35 4.35 -0.50
N VAL A 4 -21.10 4.44 -0.09
CA VAL A 4 -19.99 3.69 -0.70
C VAL A 4 -20.14 2.22 -0.29
N ARG A 5 -20.33 1.33 -1.28
CA ARG A 5 -20.42 -0.12 -1.06
C ARG A 5 -19.02 -0.72 -0.93
N PRO A 6 -18.80 -1.71 -0.04
CA PRO A 6 -17.55 -2.45 0.01
C PRO A 6 -17.43 -3.41 -1.20
N MET A 7 -16.31 -3.30 -1.92
CA MET A 7 -15.91 -4.22 -3.00
C MET A 7 -15.63 -5.60 -2.40
N HIS A 8 -16.50 -6.58 -2.70
CA HIS A 8 -16.26 -7.99 -2.42
C HIS A 8 -15.24 -8.55 -3.42
N CYS A 9 -14.13 -9.07 -2.93
CA CYS A 9 -13.26 -9.94 -3.72
C CYS A 9 -13.99 -11.28 -4.01
N PRO A 10 -14.02 -11.75 -5.26
CA PRO A 10 -14.63 -13.03 -5.58
C PRO A 10 -13.76 -14.19 -5.04
N LYS A 11 -14.34 -14.99 -4.13
CA LYS A 11 -13.81 -16.29 -3.70
C LYS A 11 -13.93 -17.29 -4.86
N THR A 12 -12.81 -17.67 -5.46
CA THR A 12 -12.75 -18.72 -6.48
C THR A 12 -13.01 -20.08 -5.82
N LEU A 13 -14.18 -20.66 -6.09
CA LEU A 13 -14.54 -22.03 -5.74
C LEU A 13 -14.14 -22.96 -6.89
N THR A 14 -13.27 -23.94 -6.65
CA THR A 14 -13.41 -25.29 -7.25
C THR A 14 -12.76 -26.35 -6.35
N PRO A 15 -13.50 -27.38 -5.91
CA PRO A 15 -12.93 -28.62 -5.43
C PRO A 15 -13.07 -29.70 -6.52
N ARG A 16 -11.97 -30.24 -7.04
CA ARG A 16 -11.98 -31.56 -7.70
C ARG A 16 -11.34 -32.58 -6.76
N HIS A 17 -12.23 -33.27 -6.05
CA HIS A 17 -11.90 -34.45 -5.26
C HIS A 17 -11.80 -35.65 -6.20
N THR A 18 -10.59 -36.15 -6.44
CA THR A 18 -10.37 -37.50 -7.00
C THR A 18 -9.69 -38.35 -5.93
N ARG A 19 -10.34 -39.46 -5.54
CA ARG A 19 -9.96 -40.35 -4.43
C ARG A 19 -8.73 -41.21 -4.78
N ARG A 20 -7.65 -41.08 -3.97
CA ARG A 20 -6.78 -42.08 -3.24
C ARG A 20 -6.29 -43.39 -3.95
N PRO A 21 -5.32 -44.17 -3.39
CA PRO A 21 -4.29 -43.92 -2.34
C PRO A 21 -2.87 -44.54 -2.64
N ARG A 22 -1.85 -44.17 -1.84
CA ARG A 22 -0.76 -45.02 -1.24
C ARG A 22 0.63 -44.35 -1.27
N ALA A 23 1.09 -43.93 -0.08
CA ALA A 23 2.47 -43.80 0.42
C ALA A 23 2.45 -42.64 1.45
N ALA A 24 2.24 -42.94 2.73
CA ALA A 24 3.30 -43.23 3.68
C ALA A 24 4.01 -41.95 4.16
N LEU A 25 3.57 -41.53 5.36
CA LEU A 25 4.32 -40.91 6.44
C LEU A 25 4.90 -39.48 6.29
N ALA A 26 4.42 -38.67 7.24
CA ALA A 26 5.19 -37.74 8.04
C ALA A 26 5.63 -36.42 7.40
N ALA A 27 4.79 -35.38 7.55
CA ALA A 27 5.20 -34.05 8.01
C ALA A 27 3.95 -33.16 8.19
N SER A 28 3.11 -33.48 9.17
CA SER A 28 2.24 -32.48 9.79
C SER A 28 3.02 -31.89 10.96
N VAL A 29 3.32 -30.58 10.92
CA VAL A 29 3.06 -29.60 12.00
C VAL A 29 3.78 -28.28 11.64
N ALA A 30 2.95 -27.25 11.50
CA ALA A 30 3.21 -25.83 11.77
C ALA A 30 4.27 -25.08 10.94
N MET A 31 3.85 -24.54 9.80
CA MET A 31 4.21 -23.17 9.41
C MET A 31 2.95 -22.41 8.96
N ALA A 32 2.00 -22.30 9.88
CA ALA A 32 0.83 -21.44 9.75
C ALA A 32 0.97 -20.19 10.63
N ALA A 33 2.13 -19.53 10.57
CA ALA A 33 2.45 -18.38 11.43
C ALA A 33 3.11 -17.20 10.69
N MET A 34 2.93 -17.07 9.37
CA MET A 34 3.50 -15.95 8.61
C MET A 34 2.50 -15.33 7.62
N LEU A 35 1.23 -15.23 7.99
CA LEU A 35 0.26 -14.41 7.26
C LEU A 35 -0.48 -13.42 8.18
N ALA A 36 0.12 -13.10 9.33
CA ALA A 36 -0.13 -11.85 10.02
C ALA A 36 0.86 -10.77 9.53
N ALA A 37 1.14 -10.74 8.21
CA ALA A 37 1.62 -9.52 7.60
C ALA A 37 0.49 -8.52 7.83
N GLY A 38 0.68 -7.66 8.83
CA GLY A 38 -0.34 -6.73 9.27
C GLY A 38 -0.94 -6.04 8.05
N CYS A 39 -2.26 -5.95 8.02
CA CYS A 39 -2.92 -4.92 7.24
C CYS A 39 -2.41 -3.58 7.79
N ALA A 40 -1.20 -3.16 7.39
CA ALA A 40 -0.75 -1.78 7.46
C ALA A 40 -1.52 -0.99 6.39
N THR A 41 -2.85 -1.12 6.43
CA THR A 41 -3.77 -0.45 5.55
C THR A 41 -3.87 0.96 6.09
N VAL A 42 -3.31 1.90 5.34
CA VAL A 42 -3.47 3.33 5.61
C VAL A 42 -4.95 3.64 5.79
N THR A 43 -5.29 4.31 6.90
CA THR A 43 -6.68 4.66 7.19
C THR A 43 -7.17 5.63 6.11
N PRO A 44 -8.29 5.36 5.40
CA PRO A 44 -8.83 6.30 4.42
C PRO A 44 -9.20 7.63 5.09
N GLY A 45 -8.88 8.75 4.44
CA GLY A 45 -9.14 10.06 5.03
C GLY A 45 -8.34 11.19 4.39
N PRO A 46 -8.39 12.38 5.00
CA PRO A 46 -7.61 13.53 4.55
C PRO A 46 -6.15 13.40 5.02
N PHE A 47 -5.23 13.52 4.07
CA PHE A 47 -3.80 13.58 4.29
C PHE A 47 -3.29 14.97 3.93
N GLN A 48 -2.42 15.53 4.74
CA GLN A 48 -1.61 16.68 4.39
C GLN A 48 -0.36 16.17 3.67
N ILE A 49 -0.28 16.40 2.37
CA ILE A 49 0.92 16.13 1.58
C ILE A 49 1.80 17.38 1.61
N THR A 50 3.07 17.18 1.92
CA THR A 50 4.10 18.21 1.93
C THR A 50 5.30 17.69 1.14
N VAL A 51 5.75 18.49 0.19
CA VAL A 51 6.94 18.21 -0.62
C VAL A 51 8.08 19.04 -0.09
N HIS A 52 9.12 18.36 0.37
CA HIS A 52 10.34 18.97 0.86
C HIS A 52 11.45 18.84 -0.18
N ASP A 53 12.19 19.90 -0.44
CA ASP A 53 13.42 19.84 -1.23
C ASP A 53 14.53 19.08 -0.48
N THR A 54 15.69 18.94 -1.13
CA THR A 54 16.89 18.32 -0.57
C THR A 54 17.43 19.03 0.69
N ASP A 55 17.14 20.32 0.84
CA ASP A 55 17.50 21.14 2.01
C ASP A 55 16.36 21.22 3.06
N ASP A 56 15.39 20.30 3.00
CA ASP A 56 14.18 20.25 3.84
C ASP A 56 13.23 21.47 3.71
N SER A 57 13.49 22.37 2.75
CA SER A 57 12.61 23.49 2.44
C SER A 57 11.27 23.01 1.86
N VAL A 58 10.16 23.62 2.28
CA VAL A 58 8.84 23.24 1.75
C VAL A 58 8.67 23.85 0.36
N LEU A 59 8.54 22.98 -0.64
CA LEU A 59 8.25 23.37 -2.02
C LEU A 59 6.75 23.52 -2.24
N GLU A 60 5.97 22.53 -1.78
CA GLU A 60 4.53 22.46 -1.99
C GLU A 60 3.85 21.82 -0.77
N GLN A 61 2.62 22.26 -0.50
CA GLN A 61 1.81 21.72 0.58
C GLN A 61 0.32 21.74 0.20
N PHE A 62 -0.33 20.59 0.22
CA PHE A 62 -1.75 20.46 -0.15
C PHE A 62 -2.42 19.28 0.56
N GLN A 63 -3.75 19.36 0.70
CA GLN A 63 -4.53 18.28 1.27
C GLN A 63 -4.99 17.31 0.18
N PHE A 64 -4.86 16.02 0.45
CA PHE A 64 -5.24 14.93 -0.44
C PHE A 64 -6.18 13.97 0.28
N GLN A 65 -7.33 13.69 -0.34
CA GLN A 65 -8.29 12.73 0.20
C GLN A 65 -7.97 11.33 -0.32
N ALA A 66 -7.29 10.51 0.49
CA ALA A 66 -6.98 9.14 0.14
C ALA A 66 -8.16 8.21 0.45
N GLY A 67 -8.69 7.54 -0.59
CA GLY A 67 -9.72 6.50 -0.43
C GLY A 67 -9.15 5.11 -0.12
N SER A 68 -7.85 4.93 -0.37
CA SER A 68 -7.12 3.69 -0.11
C SER A 68 -5.61 3.96 -0.07
N GLN A 69 -4.83 3.02 0.48
CA GLN A 69 -3.37 3.08 0.45
C GLN A 69 -2.83 3.24 -0.98
N ALA A 70 -3.33 2.46 -1.95
CA ALA A 70 -2.91 2.55 -3.35
C ALA A 70 -3.15 3.94 -3.95
N SER A 71 -4.22 4.64 -3.55
CA SER A 71 -4.48 6.01 -4.00
C SER A 71 -3.48 7.01 -3.43
N LEU A 72 -3.09 6.85 -2.16
CA LEU A 72 -2.07 7.68 -1.52
C LEU A 72 -0.70 7.44 -2.15
N GLU A 73 -0.31 6.18 -2.32
CA GLU A 73 0.94 5.79 -3.00
C GLU A 73 1.00 6.36 -4.41
N SER A 74 -0.09 6.26 -5.18
CA SER A 74 -0.16 6.83 -6.53
C SER A 74 0.04 8.35 -6.53
N ALA A 75 -0.54 9.06 -5.55
CA ALA A 75 -0.34 10.50 -5.39
C ALA A 75 1.12 10.83 -5.05
N MET A 76 1.73 10.11 -4.10
CA MET A 76 3.13 10.29 -3.73
C MET A 76 4.08 10.00 -4.90
N ILE A 77 3.83 8.94 -5.68
CA ILE A 77 4.56 8.63 -6.91
C ILE A 77 4.39 9.76 -7.94
N GLY A 78 3.18 10.31 -8.08
CA GLY A 78 2.91 11.46 -8.93
C GLY A 78 3.77 12.67 -8.53
N MET A 79 3.83 12.98 -7.23
CA MET A 79 4.69 14.05 -6.72
C MET A 79 6.16 13.78 -6.97
N CYS A 80 6.62 12.54 -6.78
CA CYS A 80 8.00 12.16 -7.08
C CYS A 80 8.37 12.23 -8.56
N ARG A 81 7.40 12.23 -9.49
CA ARG A 81 7.68 12.48 -10.91
C ARG A 81 7.87 13.95 -11.23
N VAL A 82 7.17 14.84 -10.51
CA VAL A 82 7.29 16.29 -10.66
C VAL A 82 8.54 16.81 -9.93
N TYR A 83 8.82 16.27 -8.75
CA TYR A 83 9.94 16.64 -7.88
C TYR A 83 10.85 15.42 -7.63
N PRO A 84 11.74 15.07 -8.58
CA PRO A 84 12.48 13.80 -8.57
C PRO A 84 13.53 13.66 -7.45
N ASP A 85 13.93 14.78 -6.85
CA ASP A 85 14.93 14.85 -5.79
C ASP A 85 14.33 15.25 -4.43
N ALA A 86 13.01 15.43 -4.36
CA ALA A 86 12.30 15.84 -3.17
C ALA A 86 12.02 14.67 -2.20
N THR A 87 11.63 15.02 -0.99
CA THR A 87 10.98 14.11 -0.04
C THR A 87 9.51 14.46 0.03
N VAL A 88 8.64 13.49 -0.26
CA VAL A 88 7.19 13.67 -0.12
C VAL A 88 6.76 13.06 1.20
N VAL A 89 6.12 13.88 2.04
CA VAL A 89 5.58 13.49 3.34
C VAL A 89 4.07 13.58 3.27
N ALA A 90 3.37 12.50 3.57
CA ALA A 90 1.93 12.46 3.73
C ALA A 90 1.60 12.23 5.20
N GLU A 91 1.03 13.23 5.87
CA GLU A 91 0.56 13.12 7.25
C GLU A 91 -0.96 13.00 7.29
N GLN A 92 -1.48 11.99 7.98
CA GLN A 92 -2.91 11.85 8.17
C GLN A 92 -3.42 12.84 9.22
N LEU A 93 -4.36 13.70 8.85
CA LEU A 93 -4.84 14.78 9.75
C LEU A 93 -5.63 14.29 10.98
N GLN A 94 -6.07 13.03 11.00
CA GLN A 94 -6.89 12.48 12.08
C GLN A 94 -6.08 11.59 13.03
N THR A 95 -5.24 10.72 12.49
CA THR A 95 -4.44 9.75 13.25
C THR A 95 -3.02 10.23 13.50
N HIS A 96 -2.59 11.30 12.82
CA HIS A 96 -1.19 11.75 12.76
C HIS A 96 -0.22 10.68 12.26
N GLU A 97 -0.73 9.66 11.56
CA GLU A 97 0.13 8.68 10.88
C GLU A 97 0.86 9.37 9.72
N GLN A 98 2.19 9.21 9.70
CA GLN A 98 3.03 9.83 8.69
C GLN A 98 3.63 8.77 7.78
N LEU A 99 3.43 8.96 6.47
CA LEU A 99 4.13 8.25 5.42
C LEU A 99 5.15 9.19 4.81
N ARG A 100 6.43 8.81 4.80
CA ARG A 100 7.50 9.58 4.19
C ARG A 100 8.13 8.77 3.08
N GLU A 101 8.07 9.30 1.86
CA GLU A 101 8.72 8.73 0.70
C GLU A 101 9.82 9.68 0.23
N ARG A 102 11.06 9.22 0.24
CA ARG A 102 12.15 9.95 -0.41
C ARG A 102 12.09 9.64 -1.89
N CYS A 103 11.77 10.63 -2.71
CA CYS A 103 11.79 10.46 -4.15
C CYS A 103 13.21 10.11 -4.57
N LYS A 104 13.34 8.97 -5.22
CA LYS A 104 14.56 8.64 -5.94
C LYS A 104 14.27 8.96 -7.40
N ARG A 105 15.22 9.60 -8.09
CA ARG A 105 15.38 9.43 -9.54
C ARG A 105 15.58 7.96 -9.83
N SER A 106 14.52 7.16 -9.86
CA SER A 106 14.68 5.72 -9.99
C SER A 106 13.62 5.16 -10.91
N LEU A 107 14.11 4.93 -12.12
CA LEU A 107 13.72 3.91 -13.10
C LEU A 107 13.19 2.59 -12.48
N ALA A 108 13.47 2.29 -11.21
CA ALA A 108 13.19 1.01 -10.56
C ALA A 108 11.79 0.85 -9.96
N SER A 109 10.99 1.92 -9.72
CA SER A 109 9.61 1.75 -9.21
C SER A 109 8.60 1.27 -10.27
N MET A 110 9.01 1.11 -11.53
CA MET A 110 8.20 0.42 -12.55
C MET A 110 8.25 -1.11 -12.44
N LEU A 111 9.14 -1.69 -11.62
CA LEU A 111 9.42 -3.13 -11.64
C LEU A 111 8.83 -3.95 -10.48
N SER A 112 8.11 -3.36 -9.53
CA SER A 112 7.41 -4.13 -8.48
C SER A 112 5.98 -4.53 -8.83
N ALA A 113 5.56 -4.33 -10.09
CA ALA A 113 4.38 -4.97 -10.67
C ALA A 113 4.83 -6.15 -11.55
N SER A 114 5.12 -7.29 -10.94
CA SER A 114 5.21 -8.60 -11.62
C SER A 114 4.85 -9.70 -10.64
#